data_AF-A0A966P813-F1
#
_entry.id   AF-A0A966P813-F1
#
_cell.length_a   1.000
_cell.length_b   1.000
_cell.length_c   1.000
_cell.angle_alpha   90.00
_cell.angle_beta   90.00
_cell.angle_gamma   90.00
#
_symmetry.space_group_name_H-M   'P 1'
#
loop_
_entity.id
_entity.type
_entity.pdbx_description
1 polymer ?
#
loop_
_entity_poly.entity_id
_entity_poly.type
_entity_poly.pdbx_seq_one_letter_code
_entity_poly.pdbx_strand_id
1 'polypeptide(L)' 'MARKNFADRHIGPSGDQVGTMLHELGYSDLGKFIADVLPESIKLDEIFGASLPNPISEPETISQLRNLAGKNQIFQ' A
#
# COMPACT_ATOMS: atom_id res chain seq x y z
N MET A 1 -16.61 -4.96 -4.89
CA MET A 1 -15.67 -6.03 -4.50
C MET A 1 -15.54 -6.03 -2.98
N ALA A 2 -15.47 -7.19 -2.34
CA ALA A 2 -15.25 -7.26 -0.88
C ALA A 2 -13.83 -6.81 -0.55
N ARG A 3 -13.68 -5.83 0.36
CA ARG A 3 -12.37 -5.35 0.84
C ARG A 3 -11.73 -6.47 1.67
N LYS A 4 -10.67 -7.10 1.16
CA LYS A 4 -10.07 -8.31 1.76
C LYS A 4 -8.74 -8.00 2.44
N ASN A 5 -7.99 -7.03 1.92
CA ASN A 5 -6.68 -6.64 2.42
C ASN A 5 -6.74 -5.27 3.12
N PHE A 6 -5.76 -4.99 3.99
CA PHE A 6 -5.61 -3.67 4.61
C PHE A 6 -5.54 -2.55 3.55
N ALA A 7 -4.81 -2.78 2.46
CA ALA A 7 -4.69 -1.83 1.35
C ALA A 7 -6.06 -1.42 0.78
N ASP A 8 -7.03 -2.34 0.69
CA ASP A 8 -8.36 -2.02 0.18
C ASP A 8 -9.15 -1.11 1.13
N ARG A 9 -8.87 -1.17 2.44
CA ARG A 9 -9.47 -0.28 3.45
C ARG A 9 -8.72 1.05 3.59
N HIS A 10 -7.42 1.04 3.32
CA HIS A 10 -6.54 2.20 3.44
C HIS A 10 -6.59 3.10 2.20
N ILE A 11 -6.58 2.52 1.00
CA ILE A 11 -6.68 3.24 -0.27
C ILE A 11 -8.15 3.55 -0.52
N GLY A 12 -8.47 4.85 -0.56
CA GLY A 12 -9.84 5.32 -0.72
C GLY A 12 -10.48 4.90 -2.05
N PRO A 13 -9.89 5.30 -3.20
CA PRO A 13 -10.43 4.98 -4.52
C PRO A 13 -10.47 3.47 -4.80
N SER A 14 -11.62 2.98 -5.27
CA SER A 14 -11.74 1.64 -5.84
C SER A 14 -11.07 1.56 -7.22
N GLY A 15 -10.88 0.35 -7.74
CA GLY A 15 -10.35 0.15 -9.10
C GLY A 15 -11.15 0.91 -10.16
N ASP A 16 -12.49 0.90 -10.09
CA ASP A 16 -13.35 1.60 -11.03
C ASP A 16 -13.23 3.14 -10.92
N GLN A 17 -13.07 3.64 -9.69
CA GLN A 17 -12.85 5.06 -9.44
C GLN A 17 -11.49 5.50 -9.97
N VAL A 18 -10.43 4.70 -9.75
CA VAL A 18 -9.10 4.94 -10.33
C VAL A 18 -9.19 4.95 -11.86
N GLY A 19 -9.92 4.02 -12.46
CA GLY A 19 -10.14 3.99 -13.91
C GLY A 19 -10.83 5.26 -14.43
N THR A 20 -11.86 5.74 -13.73
CA THR A 20 -12.55 7.00 -14.08
C THR A 20 -11.61 8.19 -13.97
N MET A 21 -10.85 8.30 -12.88
CA MET A 21 -9.89 9.39 -12.69
C MET A 21 -8.80 9.41 -13.77
N LEU A 22 -8.27 8.23 -14.14
CA LEU A 22 -7.25 8.13 -15.19
C LEU A 22 -7.83 8.51 -16.56
N HIS A 23 -9.07 8.10 -16.86
CA HIS A 23 -9.76 8.49 -18.07
C HIS A 23 -9.92 10.02 -18.18
N GLU A 24 -10.35 10.69 -17.11
CA GLU A 24 -10.46 12.16 -17.08
C GLU A 24 -9.12 12.87 -17.31
N LEU A 25 -8.01 12.23 -16.89
CA LEU A 25 -6.66 12.72 -17.12
C LEU A 25 -6.10 12.32 -18.50
N GLY A 26 -6.81 11.52 -19.29
CA GLY A 26 -6.39 11.05 -20.62
C GLY A 26 -5.46 9.83 -20.62
N TYR A 27 -5.37 9.08 -19.51
CA TYR A 27 -4.50 7.91 -19.37
C TYR A 27 -5.26 6.59 -19.41
N SER A 28 -4.66 5.56 -20.01
CA SER A 28 -5.24 4.21 -20.06
C SER A 28 -5.04 3.40 -18.79
N ASP A 29 -4.00 3.74 -18.02
CA ASP A 29 -3.60 2.99 -16.83
C ASP A 29 -2.68 3.85 -15.95
N LEU A 30 -2.53 3.42 -14.69
CA LEU A 30 -1.73 4.10 -13.69
C LEU A 30 -0.24 4.10 -14.05
N GLY A 31 0.25 3.07 -14.74
CA GLY A 31 1.66 2.95 -15.11
C GLY A 31 2.10 4.05 -16.07
N LYS A 32 1.30 4.31 -17.12
CA LYS A 32 1.56 5.41 -18.06
C LYS A 32 1.48 6.77 -17.39
N PHE A 33 0.50 6.97 -16.51
CA PHE A 33 0.40 8.20 -15.74
C PHE A 33 1.67 8.46 -14.90
N ILE A 34 2.18 7.43 -14.21
CA ILE A 34 3.40 7.55 -13.41
C ILE A 34 4.63 7.83 -14.28
N ALA A 35 4.75 7.22 -15.46
CA ALA A 35 5.89 7.44 -16.36
C ALA A 35 6.00 8.90 -16.84
N ASP A 36 4.87 9.58 -17.04
CA ASP A 36 4.85 10.99 -17.45
C ASP A 36 5.09 11.95 -16.27
N VAL A 37 4.81 11.53 -15.04
CA VAL A 37 4.96 12.35 -13.82
C VAL A 37 6.33 12.18 -13.16
N LEU A 38 6.89 10.98 -13.17
CA LEU A 38 8.14 10.63 -12.48
C LEU A 38 9.28 10.51 -13.49
N PRO A 39 10.30 11.40 -13.44
CA PRO A 39 11.46 11.28 -14.31
C PRO A 39 12.21 9.97 -14.08
N GLU A 40 12.55 9.27 -15.16
CA GLU A 40 13.27 7.98 -15.08
C GLU A 40 14.64 8.11 -14.40
N SER A 41 15.28 9.28 -14.43
CA SER A 41 16.59 9.51 -13.78
C SER A 41 16.58 9.38 -12.26
N ILE A 42 15.41 9.48 -11.63
CA ILE A 42 15.23 9.40 -10.16
C ILE A 42 14.30 8.27 -9.75
N LYS A 43 13.81 7.49 -10.71
CA LYS A 43 12.92 6.37 -10.43
C LYS A 43 13.72 5.22 -9.80
N LEU A 44 13.15 4.63 -8.77
CA LEU A 44 13.73 3.46 -8.12
C LEU A 44 13.24 2.20 -8.85
N ASP A 45 14.15 1.47 -9.47
CA ASP A 45 13.86 0.19 -10.14
C ASP A 45 13.88 -1.00 -9.17
N GLU A 46 14.44 -0.81 -7.97
CA GLU A 46 14.48 -1.85 -6.95
C GLU A 46 13.10 -2.10 -6.35
N ILE A 47 12.66 -3.36 -6.42
CA ILE A 47 11.44 -3.82 -5.75
C ILE A 47 11.76 -4.07 -4.28
N PHE A 48 11.58 -3.04 -3.44
CA PHE A 48 11.78 -3.14 -1.99
C PHE A 48 10.92 -4.23 -1.32
N GLY A 49 9.84 -4.67 -1.99
CA GLY A 49 8.97 -5.75 -1.51
C GLY A 49 9.70 -7.08 -1.27
N ALA A 50 10.84 -7.35 -1.92
CA ALA A 50 11.62 -8.57 -1.68
C ALA A 50 12.35 -8.55 -0.32
N SER A 51 12.66 -7.37 0.21
CA SER A 51 13.37 -7.18 1.48
C SER A 51 12.42 -7.00 2.67
N LEU A 52 11.11 -6.91 2.42
CA LEU A 52 10.09 -6.74 3.44
C LEU A 52 9.41 -8.07 3.77
N PRO A 53 8.96 -8.27 5.02
CA PRO A 53 8.10 -9.40 5.35
C PRO A 53 6.82 -9.39 4.51
N ASN A 54 6.27 -10.58 4.26
CA ASN A 54 4.98 -10.70 3.59
C ASN A 54 3.90 -9.89 4.34
N PRO A 55 2.97 -9.23 3.61
CA PRO A 55 1.87 -8.51 4.25
C PRO A 55 1.02 -9.49 5.06
N ILE A 56 0.61 -9.05 6.24
CA ILE A 56 -0.31 -9.76 7.13
C ILE A 56 -1.63 -8.98 7.26
N SER A 57 -2.68 -9.65 7.71
CA SER A 57 -3.97 -9.01 7.95
C SER A 57 -3.94 -8.04 9.13
N GLU A 58 -4.94 -7.16 9.21
CA GLU A 58 -5.08 -6.24 10.35
C GLU A 58 -5.15 -6.96 11.71
N PRO A 59 -5.97 -8.03 11.89
CA PRO A 59 -6.02 -8.75 13.17
C PRO A 59 -4.69 -9.40 13.55
N GLU A 60 -3.98 -9.97 12.58
CA GLU A 60 -2.64 -10.56 12.79
C GLU A 60 -1.63 -9.49 13.23
N THR A 61 -1.68 -8.30 12.60
CA THR A 61 -0.84 -7.15 12.97
C THR A 61 -1.04 -6.77 14.43
N ILE A 62 -2.30 -6.61 14.86
CA ILE A 62 -2.62 -6.26 16.26
C ILE A 62 -2.11 -7.34 17.22
N SER A 63 -2.27 -8.62 16.88
CA SER A 63 -1.78 -9.74 17.70
C SER A 63 -0.24 -9.69 17.86
N GLN A 64 0.50 -9.50 16.76
CA GLN A 64 1.96 -9.40 16.81
C GLN A 64 2.43 -8.19 17.62
N LEU A 65 1.79 -7.02 17.43
CA LEU A 65 2.15 -5.80 18.17
C LEU A 65 1.86 -5.93 19.67
N ARG A 66 0.77 -6.60 20.07
CA ARG A 66 0.49 -6.90 21.49
C ARG A 66 1.57 -7.79 22.10
N ASN A 67 2.00 -8.83 21.38
CA ASN A 67 3.09 -9.70 21.84
C ASN A 67 4.41 -8.93 21.99
N LEU A 68 4.69 -8.00 21.07
CA LEU A 68 5.86 -7.13 21.18
C LEU A 68 5.77 -6.17 22.38
N ALA A 69 4.62 -5.51 22.55
CA ALA A 69 4.36 -4.59 23.66
C ALA A 69 4.44 -5.28 25.03
N GLY A 70 4.07 -6.56 25.12
CA GLY A 70 4.18 -7.36 26.35
C GLY A 70 5.61 -7.56 26.85
N LYS A 71 6.64 -7.21 26.06
CA LYS A 71 8.05 -7.24 26.49
C LYS A 71 8.47 -5.98 27.26
N ASN A 72 7.64 -4.94 27.27
CA ASN A 72 7.96 -3.70 27.96
C ASN A 72 7.80 -3.88 29.49
N GLN A 73 8.63 -3.18 30.26
CA GLN A 73 8.48 -3.05 31.71
C GLN A 73 7.75 -1.74 32.02
N ILE A 74 6.70 -1.84 32.84
CA ILE A 74 5.96 -0.67 33.31
C ILE A 74 6.58 -0.24 34.63
N PHE A 75 7.24 0.92 34.63
CA PHE A 75 7.73 1.56 35.85
C PHE A 75 6.66 2.53 36.38
N GLN A 76 6.51 2.60 37.71
CA GLN A 76 5.62 3.53 38.40
C GLN A 76 6.42 4.64 39.06
#